data_AF-A0A8I1S885-F1
#
_entry.id   AF-A0A8I1S885-F1
#
_cell.length_a   1.000
_cell.length_b   1.000
_cell.length_c   1.000
_cell.angle_alpha   90.00
_cell.angle_beta   90.00
_cell.angle_gamma   90.00
#
_symmetry.space_group_name_H-M   'P 1'
#
loop_
_entity.id
_entity.type
_entity.pdbx_description
1 polymer ?
#
loop_
_entity_poly.entity_id
_entity_poly.type
_entity_poly.pdbx_seq_one_letter_code
_entity_poly.pdbx_strand_id
1 'polypeptide(L)'
;MTNVPADGPKLPLAEVQRAAERSRSTGPWSVAHLKSCWAVLVAVGGVTAVVAALVSGGRAAAGVGVGFGIVGAFFTVSTVIIAYVGARHPKAVLVTALATYLAKIVALGVVVVLMPADGPVAPRWMAVSVAIGLVAWMTAHLTYVAKAKIFYVDPH
;
A
#
# COMPACT_ATOMS: atom_id res chain seq x y z
N MET A 1 -17.04 15.28 -48.88
CA MET A 1 -17.60 15.84 -47.63
C MET A 1 -18.64 14.85 -47.12
N THR A 2 -18.28 13.96 -46.21
CA THR A 2 -19.19 12.93 -45.67
C THR A 2 -19.98 13.52 -44.50
N ASN A 3 -21.31 13.58 -44.65
CA ASN A 3 -22.25 13.96 -43.58
C ASN A 3 -22.16 12.94 -42.45
N VAL A 4 -21.64 13.35 -41.31
CA VAL A 4 -21.76 12.60 -40.05
C VAL A 4 -23.21 12.74 -39.57
N PRO A 5 -23.97 11.65 -39.35
CA PRO A 5 -25.33 11.73 -38.84
C PRO A 5 -25.34 12.42 -37.46
N ALA A 6 -26.28 13.34 -37.24
CA ALA A 6 -26.42 14.12 -36.00
C ALA A 6 -26.92 13.28 -34.79
N ASP A 7 -27.02 11.97 -34.96
CA ASP A 7 -27.83 11.07 -34.13
C ASP A 7 -26.94 10.05 -33.38
N GLY A 8 -25.68 10.42 -33.10
CA GLY A 8 -24.78 9.61 -32.29
C GLY A 8 -25.33 9.37 -30.88
N PRO A 9 -24.96 8.27 -30.19
CA PRO A 9 -25.38 8.01 -28.81
C PRO A 9 -25.10 9.25 -27.95
N LYS A 10 -26.14 9.84 -27.36
CA LYS A 10 -26.02 10.98 -26.42
C LYS A 10 -25.37 10.47 -25.13
N LEU A 11 -24.07 10.24 -25.16
CA LEU A 11 -23.29 9.92 -23.97
C LEU A 11 -23.45 11.10 -23.01
N PRO A 12 -23.98 10.90 -21.79
CA PRO A 12 -24.08 11.99 -20.82
C PRO A 12 -22.66 12.50 -20.54
N LEU A 13 -22.34 13.69 -21.07
CA LEU A 13 -20.98 14.24 -21.04
C LEU A 13 -20.42 14.29 -19.63
N ALA A 14 -21.28 14.53 -18.64
CA ALA A 14 -20.94 14.50 -17.23
C ALA A 14 -20.51 13.11 -16.71
N GLU A 15 -21.02 12.01 -17.26
CA GLU A 15 -20.57 10.65 -16.93
C GLU A 15 -19.26 10.32 -17.64
N VAL A 16 -19.11 10.73 -18.90
CA VAL A 16 -17.85 10.58 -19.66
C VAL A 16 -16.72 11.37 -19.01
N GLN A 17 -16.99 12.60 -18.58
CA GLN A 17 -16.03 13.44 -17.84
C GLN A 17 -15.66 12.81 -16.49
N ARG A 18 -16.64 12.35 -15.70
CA ARG A 18 -16.40 11.62 -14.44
C ARG A 18 -15.65 10.31 -14.65
N ALA A 19 -15.85 9.64 -15.78
CA ALA A 19 -15.09 8.44 -16.15
C ALA A 19 -13.64 8.80 -16.52
N ALA A 20 -13.44 9.84 -17.34
CA ALA A 20 -12.11 10.31 -17.74
C ALA A 20 -11.28 10.86 -16.56
N GLU A 21 -11.91 11.51 -15.59
CA GLU A 21 -11.28 11.94 -14.34
C GLU A 21 -10.88 10.75 -13.46
N ARG A 22 -11.72 9.70 -13.42
CA ARG A 22 -11.39 8.43 -12.74
C ARG A 22 -10.21 7.72 -13.41
N SER A 23 -10.17 7.68 -14.74
CA SER A 23 -9.04 7.09 -15.47
C SER A 23 -7.74 7.86 -15.22
N ARG A 24 -7.78 9.20 -15.24
CA ARG A 24 -6.61 10.04 -14.94
C ARG A 24 -6.08 9.86 -13.51
N SER A 25 -6.97 9.63 -12.54
CA SER A 25 -6.60 9.37 -11.14
C SER A 25 -6.17 7.92 -10.86
N THR A 26 -6.47 6.98 -11.77
CA THR A 26 -6.13 5.55 -11.67
C THR A 26 -4.99 5.17 -12.63
N GLY A 27 -4.06 6.09 -12.90
CA GLY A 27 -2.89 5.80 -13.71
C GLY A 27 -1.94 4.76 -13.06
N PRO A 28 -0.96 4.23 -13.81
CA PRO A 28 -0.01 3.21 -13.31
C PRO A 28 0.78 3.63 -12.06
N TRP A 29 0.93 4.94 -11.88
CA TRP A 29 1.66 5.55 -10.76
C TRP A 29 0.73 6.07 -9.65
N SER A 30 -0.55 5.65 -9.64
CA SER A 30 -1.52 6.06 -8.62
C SER A 30 -1.24 5.39 -7.27
N VAL A 31 -1.28 6.20 -6.21
CA VAL A 31 -1.12 5.76 -4.81
C VAL A 31 -2.46 5.49 -4.12
N ALA A 32 -3.58 5.45 -4.86
CA ALA A 32 -4.92 5.30 -4.31
C ALA A 32 -5.10 4.00 -3.49
N HIS A 33 -4.39 2.93 -3.86
CA HIS A 33 -4.40 1.66 -3.15
C HIS A 33 -3.96 1.78 -1.68
N LEU A 34 -3.14 2.78 -1.34
CA LEU A 34 -2.66 3.00 0.03
C LEU A 34 -3.81 3.16 1.02
N LYS A 35 -4.91 3.81 0.63
CA LYS A 35 -6.08 3.99 1.51
C LYS A 35 -6.68 2.64 1.92
N SER A 36 -6.83 1.73 0.95
CA SER A 36 -7.35 0.38 1.21
C SER A 36 -6.38 -0.45 2.05
N CYS A 37 -5.08 -0.37 1.75
CA CYS A 37 -4.06 -1.10 2.50
C CYS A 37 -3.98 -0.62 3.95
N TRP A 38 -4.01 0.69 4.20
CA TRP A 38 -4.02 1.25 5.55
C TRP A 38 -5.28 0.88 6.32
N ALA A 39 -6.45 0.89 5.68
CA ALA A 39 -7.70 0.46 6.34
C ALA A 39 -7.62 -0.99 6.83
N VAL A 40 -7.14 -1.90 5.97
CA VAL A 40 -6.93 -3.31 6.34
C VAL A 40 -5.85 -3.44 7.42
N LEU A 41 -4.74 -2.72 7.28
CA LEU A 41 -3.63 -2.76 8.23
C LEU A 41 -4.06 -2.31 9.63
N VAL A 42 -4.82 -1.21 9.74
CA VAL A 42 -5.34 -0.70 11.01
C VAL A 42 -6.37 -1.66 11.61
N ALA A 43 -7.27 -2.23 10.81
CA ALA A 43 -8.26 -3.18 11.28
C ALA A 43 -7.61 -4.46 11.85
N VAL A 44 -6.72 -5.08 11.08
CA VAL A 44 -6.00 -6.28 11.51
C VAL A 44 -5.07 -5.96 12.68
N GLY A 45 -4.41 -4.80 12.66
CA GLY A 45 -3.53 -4.35 13.75
C GLY A 45 -4.28 -4.13 15.06
N GLY A 46 -5.47 -3.51 15.00
CA GLY A 46 -6.33 -3.32 16.17
C GLY A 46 -6.74 -4.65 16.80
N VAL A 47 -7.23 -5.60 16.00
CA VAL A 47 -7.58 -6.95 16.48
C VAL A 47 -6.36 -7.65 17.07
N THR A 48 -5.23 -7.62 16.37
CA THR A 48 -3.99 -8.24 16.85
C THR A 48 -3.51 -7.62 18.16
N ALA A 49 -3.64 -6.29 18.33
CA ALA A 49 -3.23 -5.58 19.53
C ALA A 49 -4.10 -5.93 20.72
N VAL A 50 -5.42 -6.07 20.52
CA VAL A 50 -6.35 -6.53 21.56
C VAL A 50 -6.01 -7.94 22.00
N VAL A 51 -5.80 -8.87 21.06
CA VAL A 51 -5.41 -10.26 21.37
C VAL A 51 -4.08 -10.29 22.14
N ALA A 52 -3.08 -9.53 21.68
CA ALA A 52 -1.78 -9.46 22.34
C ALA A 52 -1.88 -8.89 23.76
N ALA A 53 -2.70 -7.84 23.97
CA ALA A 53 -2.95 -7.25 25.28
C ALA A 53 -3.56 -8.26 26.26
N LEU A 54 -4.57 -9.02 25.81
CA LEU A 54 -5.26 -10.01 26.62
C LEU A 54 -4.36 -11.20 27.00
N VAL A 55 -3.49 -11.63 26.08
CA VAL A 55 -2.63 -12.81 26.29
C VAL A 55 -1.32 -12.47 27.01
N SER A 56 -0.78 -11.28 26.85
CA SER A 56 0.59 -10.93 27.28
C SER A 56 0.76 -9.53 27.87
N GLY A 57 -0.34 -8.79 28.08
CA GLY A 57 -0.34 -7.47 28.71
C GLY A 57 0.03 -6.31 27.78
N GLY A 58 0.07 -5.10 28.34
CA GLY A 58 0.21 -3.85 27.56
C GLY A 58 1.50 -3.74 26.72
N ARG A 59 2.63 -4.32 27.19
CA ARG A 59 3.89 -4.35 26.43
C ARG A 59 3.75 -5.12 25.11
N ALA A 60 2.88 -6.12 25.07
CA ALA A 60 2.59 -6.88 23.87
C ALA A 60 1.81 -6.04 22.85
N ALA A 61 0.80 -5.28 23.32
CA ALA A 61 0.07 -4.33 22.48
C ALA A 61 0.98 -3.24 21.89
N ALA A 62 1.93 -2.72 22.68
CA ALA A 62 2.97 -1.81 22.19
C ALA A 62 3.84 -2.46 21.11
N GLY A 63 4.24 -3.72 21.32
CA GLY A 63 4.91 -4.55 20.31
C GLY A 63 4.15 -4.59 18.99
N VAL A 64 2.85 -4.89 19.05
CA VAL A 64 1.98 -4.93 17.87
C VAL A 64 1.91 -3.57 17.18
N GLY A 65 1.70 -2.49 17.93
CA GLY A 65 1.65 -1.13 17.39
C GLY A 65 2.93 -0.77 16.63
N VAL A 66 4.09 -1.06 17.20
CA VAL A 66 5.39 -0.84 16.56
C VAL A 66 5.53 -1.65 15.27
N GLY A 67 5.24 -2.95 15.30
CA GLY A 67 5.42 -3.80 14.13
C GLY A 67 4.48 -3.46 12.96
N PHE A 68 3.20 -3.16 13.24
CA PHE A 68 2.27 -2.66 12.22
C PHE A 68 2.69 -1.27 11.70
N GLY A 69 3.20 -0.40 12.59
CA GLY A 69 3.75 0.90 12.22
C GLY A 69 4.93 0.79 11.25
N ILE A 70 5.86 -0.14 11.50
CA ILE A 70 6.99 -0.42 10.61
C ILE A 70 6.50 -0.83 9.23
N VAL A 71 5.57 -1.78 9.14
CA VAL A 71 5.01 -2.24 7.86
C VAL A 71 4.35 -1.09 7.11
N GLY A 72 3.46 -0.35 7.78
CA GLY A 72 2.76 0.77 7.17
C GLY A 72 3.70 1.85 6.65
N ALA A 73 4.71 2.23 7.45
CA ALA A 73 5.73 3.20 7.06
C ALA A 73 6.56 2.72 5.86
N PHE A 74 7.11 1.50 5.94
CA PHE A 74 7.98 0.95 4.90
C PHE A 74 7.26 0.85 3.56
N PHE A 75 6.06 0.30 3.55
CA PHE A 75 5.30 0.13 2.31
C PHE A 75 4.83 1.47 1.74
N THR A 76 4.37 2.39 2.59
CA THR A 76 3.96 3.73 2.15
C THR A 76 5.12 4.49 1.52
N VAL A 77 6.25 4.59 2.20
CA VAL A 77 7.43 5.32 1.71
C VAL A 77 7.92 4.74 0.39
N SER A 78 8.05 3.40 0.29
CA SER A 78 8.45 2.78 -0.98
C SER A 78 7.48 3.05 -2.11
N THR A 79 6.17 2.96 -1.85
CA THR A 79 5.15 3.20 -2.87
C THR A 79 5.24 4.63 -3.38
N VAL A 80 5.37 5.61 -2.49
CA VAL A 80 5.48 7.02 -2.88
C VAL A 80 6.75 7.28 -3.68
N ILE A 81 7.90 6.74 -3.25
CA ILE A 81 9.17 6.88 -3.97
C ILE A 81 9.07 6.25 -5.37
N ILE A 82 8.56 5.02 -5.47
CA ILE A 82 8.44 4.31 -6.75
C ILE A 82 7.45 5.02 -7.68
N ALA A 83 6.31 5.49 -7.17
CA ALA A 83 5.34 6.26 -7.96
C ALA A 83 5.95 7.57 -8.47
N TYR A 84 6.69 8.28 -7.62
CA TYR A 84 7.36 9.52 -7.97
C TYR A 84 8.42 9.32 -9.07
N VAL A 85 9.26 8.29 -8.92
CA VAL A 85 10.31 7.94 -9.89
C VAL A 85 9.69 7.42 -11.18
N GLY A 86 8.72 6.52 -11.11
CA GLY A 86 8.08 5.94 -12.29
C GLY A 86 7.38 6.97 -13.17
N ALA A 87 6.80 8.01 -12.57
CA ALA A 87 6.18 9.11 -13.30
C ALA A 87 7.19 9.94 -14.12
N ARG A 88 8.49 9.96 -13.77
CA ARG A 88 9.54 10.76 -14.44
C ARG A 88 10.49 9.90 -15.28
N HIS A 89 10.86 8.74 -14.76
CA HIS A 89 11.88 7.85 -15.31
C HIS A 89 11.42 6.38 -15.21
N PRO A 90 10.52 5.92 -16.10
CA PRO A 90 9.97 4.56 -16.05
C PRO A 90 11.05 3.45 -16.04
N LYS A 91 12.18 3.67 -16.72
CA LYS A 91 13.30 2.72 -16.77
C LYS A 91 14.00 2.52 -15.42
N ALA A 92 13.88 3.47 -14.49
CA ALA A 92 14.52 3.39 -13.18
C ALA A 92 13.68 2.65 -12.13
N VAL A 93 12.41 2.34 -12.42
CA VAL A 93 11.44 1.78 -11.47
C VAL A 93 11.93 0.48 -10.82
N LEU A 94 12.47 -0.44 -11.62
CA LEU A 94 12.98 -1.72 -11.10
C LEU A 94 14.15 -1.51 -10.13
N VAL A 95 15.10 -0.66 -10.51
CA VAL A 95 16.28 -0.35 -9.68
C VAL A 95 15.85 0.36 -8.39
N THR A 96 14.92 1.31 -8.48
CA THR A 96 14.34 1.98 -7.32
C THR A 96 13.60 1.00 -6.40
N ALA A 97 12.81 0.09 -6.96
CA ALA A 97 12.12 -0.92 -6.17
C ALA A 97 13.12 -1.80 -5.41
N LEU A 98 14.17 -2.28 -6.08
CA LEU A 98 15.22 -3.09 -5.46
C LEU A 98 15.99 -2.32 -4.38
N ALA A 99 16.34 -1.06 -4.65
CA ALA A 99 17.02 -0.20 -3.69
C ALA A 99 16.16 0.06 -2.44
N THR A 100 14.87 0.36 -2.61
CA THR A 100 13.95 0.54 -1.47
C THR A 100 13.76 -0.75 -0.68
N TYR A 101 13.77 -1.91 -1.33
CA TYR A 101 13.72 -3.21 -0.64
C TYR A 101 14.98 -3.45 0.20
N LEU A 102 16.17 -3.21 -0.36
CA LEU A 102 17.43 -3.35 0.38
C LEU A 102 17.48 -2.39 1.58
N ALA A 103 17.06 -1.14 1.38
CA ALA A 103 16.98 -0.16 2.45
C ALA A 103 16.06 -0.61 3.60
N LYS A 104 14.93 -1.26 3.29
CA LYS A 104 14.02 -1.83 4.31
C LYS A 104 14.67 -2.96 5.10
N ILE A 105 15.41 -3.85 4.43
CA ILE A 105 16.12 -4.95 5.11
C ILE A 105 17.11 -4.37 6.12
N VAL A 106 17.93 -3.41 5.69
CA VAL A 106 18.92 -2.76 6.55
C VAL A 106 18.22 -2.04 7.71
N ALA A 107 17.19 -1.25 7.42
CA ALA A 107 16.43 -0.54 8.43
C ALA A 107 15.78 -1.48 9.46
N LEU A 108 15.20 -2.60 9.02
CA LEU A 108 14.63 -3.60 9.92
C LEU A 108 15.71 -4.27 10.76
N GLY A 109 16.86 -4.59 10.17
CA GLY A 109 18.02 -5.13 10.89
C GLY A 109 18.47 -4.20 12.01
N VAL A 110 18.59 -2.90 11.72
CA VAL A 110 18.93 -1.87 12.71
C VAL A 110 17.89 -1.83 13.84
N VAL A 111 16.59 -1.83 13.50
CA VAL A 111 15.52 -1.84 14.50
C VAL A 111 15.62 -3.05 15.42
N VAL A 112 15.86 -4.24 14.87
CA VAL A 112 15.99 -5.48 15.65
C VAL A 112 17.22 -5.46 16.55
N VAL A 113 18.37 -5.02 16.03
CA VAL A 113 19.64 -4.97 16.78
C VAL A 113 19.58 -3.97 17.93
N LEU A 114 18.95 -2.82 17.72
CA LEU A 114 18.84 -1.77 18.73
C LEU A 114 17.69 -2.00 19.72
N MET A 115 16.85 -3.03 19.51
CA MET A 115 15.68 -3.26 20.36
C MET A 115 16.10 -3.90 21.69
N PRO A 116 15.86 -3.25 22.84
CA PRO A 116 16.16 -3.84 24.14
C PRO A 116 15.17 -4.97 24.47
N ALA A 117 15.68 -6.09 25.00
CA ALA A 117 14.85 -7.24 25.39
C ALA A 117 13.85 -6.89 26.51
N ASP A 118 14.28 -6.10 27.49
CA ASP A 118 13.48 -5.73 28.66
C ASP A 118 12.76 -4.39 28.54
N GLY A 119 12.71 -3.84 27.32
CA GLY A 119 12.07 -2.55 27.05
C GLY A 119 10.53 -2.55 27.12
N PRO A 120 9.89 -1.38 26.98
CA PRO A 120 8.43 -1.26 26.99
C PRO A 120 7.74 -1.98 25.82
N VAL A 121 8.48 -2.32 24.77
CA VAL A 121 8.01 -3.03 23.57
C VAL A 121 8.41 -4.50 23.69
N ALA A 122 7.45 -5.43 23.61
CA ALA A 122 7.78 -6.86 23.60
C ALA A 122 8.30 -7.29 22.21
N PRO A 123 9.59 -7.65 22.05
CA PRO A 123 10.19 -7.88 20.72
C PRO A 123 9.54 -9.05 19.97
N ARG A 124 9.12 -10.10 20.68
CA ARG A 124 8.39 -11.25 20.13
C ARG A 124 7.08 -10.85 19.46
N TRP A 125 6.31 -9.98 20.11
CA TRP A 125 5.02 -9.52 19.61
C TRP A 125 5.19 -8.52 18.47
N MET A 126 6.24 -7.70 18.54
CA MET A 126 6.65 -6.88 17.40
C MET A 126 6.96 -7.75 16.17
N ALA A 127 7.82 -8.77 16.29
CA ALA A 127 8.19 -9.63 15.17
C ALA A 127 6.97 -10.35 14.56
N VAL A 128 6.11 -10.95 15.39
CA VAL A 128 4.85 -11.58 14.94
C VAL A 128 3.96 -10.58 14.22
N SER A 129 3.83 -9.36 14.77
CA SER A 129 2.99 -8.33 14.18
C SER A 129 3.52 -7.78 12.86
N VAL A 130 4.85 -7.71 12.66
CA VAL A 130 5.46 -7.40 11.35
C VAL A 130 5.05 -8.46 10.32
N ALA A 131 5.11 -9.74 10.66
CA ALA A 131 4.71 -10.82 9.76
C ALA A 131 3.21 -10.75 9.41
N ILE A 132 2.34 -10.60 10.40
CA ILE A 132 0.89 -10.47 10.18
C ILE A 132 0.58 -9.22 9.36
N GLY A 133 1.17 -8.07 9.71
CA GLY A 133 0.99 -6.81 9.00
C GLY A 133 1.43 -6.90 7.54
N LEU A 134 2.56 -7.56 7.27
CA LEU A 134 3.06 -7.80 5.91
C LEU A 134 2.05 -8.61 5.08
N VAL A 135 1.53 -9.71 5.63
CA VAL A 135 0.55 -10.57 4.94
C VAL A 135 -0.75 -9.79 4.70
N ALA A 136 -1.23 -9.05 5.71
CA ALA A 136 -2.44 -8.24 5.60
C ALA A 136 -2.30 -7.16 4.53
N TRP A 137 -1.18 -6.44 4.52
CA TRP A 137 -0.88 -5.42 3.52
C TRP A 137 -0.80 -6.02 2.12
N MET A 138 -0.08 -7.14 1.95
CA MET A 138 0.09 -7.78 0.65
C MET A 138 -1.24 -8.29 0.10
N THR A 139 -2.08 -8.87 0.95
CA THR A 139 -3.43 -9.33 0.58
C THR A 139 -4.31 -8.15 0.15
N ALA A 140 -4.30 -7.05 0.90
CA ALA A 140 -5.04 -5.83 0.56
C ALA A 140 -4.56 -5.24 -0.78
N HIS A 141 -3.25 -5.18 -0.99
CA HIS A 141 -2.67 -4.66 -2.23
C HIS A 141 -3.02 -5.57 -3.41
N LEU A 142 -2.84 -6.89 -3.29
CA LEU A 142 -3.14 -7.84 -4.35
C LEU A 142 -4.62 -7.83 -4.73
N THR A 143 -5.52 -7.77 -3.74
CA THR A 143 -6.96 -7.67 -4.00
C THR A 143 -7.36 -6.36 -4.65
N TYR A 144 -6.68 -5.25 -4.34
CA TYR A 144 -6.87 -3.99 -5.05
C TYR A 144 -6.42 -4.10 -6.51
N VAL A 145 -5.23 -4.65 -6.75
CA VAL A 145 -4.67 -4.82 -8.10
C VAL A 145 -5.52 -5.77 -8.94
N ALA A 146 -5.95 -6.90 -8.38
CA ALA A 146 -6.81 -7.85 -9.07
C ALA A 146 -8.18 -7.25 -9.49
N LYS A 147 -8.65 -6.22 -8.79
CA LYS A 147 -9.88 -5.49 -9.11
C LYS A 147 -9.65 -4.31 -10.07
N ALA A 148 -8.41 -3.89 -10.28
CA ALA A 148 -8.07 -2.82 -11.20
C ALA A 148 -8.24 -3.31 -12.65
N LYS A 149 -9.27 -2.81 -13.34
CA LYS A 149 -9.48 -3.11 -14.75
C LYS A 149 -8.46 -2.33 -15.58
N ILE A 150 -7.41 -2.98 -16.04
CA ILE A 150 -6.45 -2.41 -16.99
C ILE A 150 -7.04 -2.60 -18.39
N PHE A 151 -7.38 -1.50 -19.06
CA PHE A 151 -7.85 -1.57 -20.45
C PHE A 151 -6.68 -2.01 -21.34
N TYR A 152 -6.86 -3.12 -22.06
CA TYR A 152 -5.86 -3.65 -23.00
C TYR A 152 -5.73 -2.79 -24.26
N VAL A 153 -6.79 -2.04 -24.59
CA VAL A 153 -6.83 -1.12 -25.72
C VAL A 153 -7.07 0.28 -25.16
N ASP A 154 -6.16 1.20 -25.45
CA ASP A 154 -6.45 2.62 -25.26
C ASP A 154 -7.54 3.03 -26.26
N PRO A 155 -8.66 3.63 -25.81
CA PRO A 155 -9.63 4.21 -26.72
C PRO A 155 -9.06 5.52 -27.28
N HIS A 156 -8.36 5.43 -28.41
CA HIS A 156 -8.06 6.58 -29.27
C HIS A 156 -9.08 6.63 -30.42
#